data_AF-X1GNE3-F1
#
_entry.id   AF-X1GNE3-F1
#
_cell.length_a   1.000
_cell.length_b   1.000
_cell.length_c   1.000
_cell.angle_alpha   90.00
_cell.angle_beta   90.00
_cell.angle_gamma   90.00
#
_symmetry.space_group_name_H-M   'P 1'
#
loop_
_entity.id
_entity.type
_entity.pdbx_description
1 polymer ?
#
loop_
_entity_poly.entity_id
_entity_poly.type
_entity_poly.pdbx_seq_one_letter_code
_entity_poly.pdbx_strand_id
1 'polypeptide(L)'
;MLKKKTFIHRNIPYSFNWNKMHHKEKYSQLTVNREELNSLKEHFKKVYEGLIPNNLFNSRDFPRVSQFKIKGIKSAFIRSFSKNLLRSGKIRYHNSNSKLPKYAQKVFDIYRKNNFMSIPGHDPILKNI
;
A
#
# COMPACT_ATOMS: atom_id res chain seq x y z
N MET A 1 11.57 -13.98 12.23
CA MET A 1 11.49 -12.80 13.09
C MET A 1 10.97 -11.61 12.30
N LEU A 2 9.84 -11.06 12.74
CA LEU A 2 9.21 -9.89 12.13
C LEU A 2 9.84 -8.62 12.72
N LYS A 3 10.44 -7.80 11.87
CA LYS A 3 10.95 -6.47 12.23
C LYS A 3 9.86 -5.44 11.93
N LYS A 4 9.60 -4.53 12.87
CA LYS A 4 8.58 -3.49 12.74
C LYS A 4 9.19 -2.11 12.99
N LYS A 5 8.75 -1.12 12.22
CA LYS A 5 9.04 0.30 12.45
C LYS A 5 7.89 1.16 11.96
N THR A 6 7.51 2.15 12.76
CA THR A 6 6.47 3.11 12.39
C THR A 6 7.12 4.39 11.92
N PHE A 7 6.69 4.87 10.75
CA PHE A 7 7.06 6.16 10.18
C PHE A 7 5.86 7.09 10.22
N ILE A 8 6.10 8.39 10.39
CA ILE A 8 5.04 9.39 10.33
C ILE A 8 5.26 10.22 9.07
N HIS A 9 4.29 10.16 8.16
CA HIS A 9 4.24 10.98 6.96
C HIS A 9 3.02 11.90 7.04
N ARG A 10 3.23 13.21 7.17
CA ARG A 10 2.15 14.22 7.23
C ARG A 10 1.05 13.83 8.22
N ASN A 11 1.44 13.49 9.45
CA ASN A 11 0.59 13.02 10.56
C ASN A 11 -0.12 11.68 10.34
N ILE A 12 0.26 10.92 9.30
CA ILE A 12 -0.30 9.59 9.05
C ILE A 12 0.77 8.53 9.38
N PRO A 13 0.48 7.57 10.26
CA PRO A 13 1.40 6.49 10.58
C PRO A 13 1.46 5.46 9.45
N TYR A 14 2.67 5.06 9.08
CA TYR A 14 2.96 3.98 8.15
C TYR A 14 3.80 2.92 8.84
N SER A 15 3.26 1.71 8.92
CA SER A 15 3.94 0.57 9.53
C SER A 15 4.79 -0.16 8.50
N PHE A 16 6.11 -0.08 8.62
CA PHE A 16 7.05 -0.96 7.90
C PHE A 16 7.16 -2.29 8.64
N ASN A 17 6.80 -3.38 7.96
CA ASN A 17 6.86 -4.74 8.49
C ASN A 17 7.78 -5.58 7.60
N TRP A 18 8.92 -6.01 8.13
CA TRP A 18 9.88 -6.85 7.41
C TRP A 18 9.97 -8.24 8.02
N ASN A 19 9.43 -9.23 7.32
CA ASN A 19 9.59 -10.63 7.69
C ASN A 19 10.93 -11.17 7.20
N LYS A 20 11.97 -11.03 8.03
CA LYS A 20 13.34 -11.40 7.68
C LYS A 20 13.51 -12.90 7.36
N MET A 21 12.68 -13.77 7.96
CA MET A 21 12.75 -15.23 7.73
C MET A 21 12.20 -15.60 6.36
N HIS A 22 10.98 -15.17 6.08
CA HIS A 22 10.35 -15.37 4.78
C HIS A 22 11.19 -14.76 3.64
N HIS A 23 11.81 -13.60 3.90
CA HIS A 23 12.75 -12.98 2.97
C HIS A 23 13.98 -13.87 2.72
N LYS A 24 14.58 -14.47 3.76
CA LYS A 24 15.72 -15.38 3.62
C LYS A 24 15.35 -16.64 2.81
N GLU A 25 14.17 -17.21 3.07
CA GLU A 25 13.64 -18.40 2.38
C GLU A 25 13.38 -18.12 0.88
N LYS A 26 12.73 -17.01 0.56
CA LYS A 26 12.51 -16.56 -0.82
C LYS A 26 13.82 -16.31 -1.58
N TYR A 27 14.81 -15.74 -0.90
CA TYR A 27 16.12 -15.44 -1.48
C TYR A 27 16.94 -16.69 -1.77
N SER A 28 16.80 -17.74 -0.96
CA SER A 28 17.46 -19.03 -1.25
C SER A 28 16.90 -19.74 -2.49
N GLN A 29 15.69 -19.40 -2.93
CA GLN A 29 15.03 -20.00 -4.09
C GLN A 29 15.30 -19.25 -5.41
N LEU A 30 15.66 -17.96 -5.33
CA LEU A 30 15.90 -17.09 -6.49
C LEU A 30 17.41 -16.92 -6.72
N THR A 31 17.98 -17.70 -7.64
CA THR A 31 19.43 -17.72 -7.89
C THR A 31 19.90 -16.72 -8.94
N VAL A 32 19.01 -16.18 -9.77
CA VAL A 32 19.39 -15.47 -11.01
C VAL A 32 19.81 -14.01 -10.76
N ASN A 33 19.37 -13.35 -9.68
CA ASN A 33 19.60 -11.91 -9.48
C ASN A 33 20.11 -11.54 -8.08
N ARG A 34 21.24 -12.13 -7.66
CA ARG A 34 21.81 -11.96 -6.31
C ARG A 34 22.16 -10.50 -5.96
N GLU A 35 22.59 -9.69 -6.92
CA GLU A 35 22.96 -8.29 -6.69
C GLU A 35 21.77 -7.41 -6.34
N GLU A 36 20.70 -7.47 -7.14
CA GLU A 36 19.44 -6.76 -6.86
C GLU A 36 18.85 -7.19 -5.50
N LEU A 37 18.93 -8.49 -5.21
CA LEU A 37 18.50 -9.05 -3.95
C LEU A 37 19.27 -8.45 -2.77
N ASN A 38 20.61 -8.39 -2.87
CA ASN A 38 21.44 -7.76 -1.84
C ASN A 38 21.13 -6.27 -1.68
N SER A 39 20.96 -5.53 -2.78
CA SER A 39 20.55 -4.13 -2.75
C SER A 39 19.22 -3.92 -2.02
N LEU A 40 18.21 -4.75 -2.32
CA LEU A 40 16.91 -4.73 -1.65
C LEU A 40 17.02 -5.05 -0.15
N LYS A 41 17.87 -6.02 0.22
CA LYS A 41 18.12 -6.36 1.63
C LYS A 41 18.74 -5.19 2.39
N GLU A 42 19.73 -4.53 1.81
CA GLU A 42 20.36 -3.34 2.40
C GLU A 42 19.36 -2.18 2.49
N HIS A 43 18.51 -2.01 1.48
CA HIS A 43 17.43 -1.02 1.53
C HIS A 43 16.47 -1.30 2.72
N PHE A 44 15.97 -2.52 2.87
CA PHE A 44 15.10 -2.89 4.00
C PHE A 44 15.77 -2.72 5.36
N LYS A 45 17.07 -3.00 5.45
CA LYS A 45 17.87 -2.73 6.65
C LYS A 45 17.90 -1.24 6.96
N LYS A 46 18.23 -0.38 5.97
CA LYS A 46 18.22 1.09 6.11
C LYS A 46 16.85 1.62 6.53
N VAL A 47 15.77 1.09 5.95
CA VAL A 47 14.40 1.41 6.35
C VAL A 47 14.21 1.06 7.83
N TYR A 48 14.44 -0.20 8.22
CA TYR A 48 14.27 -0.63 9.61
C TYR A 48 15.13 0.17 10.60
N GLU A 49 16.35 0.53 10.25
CA GLU A 49 17.23 1.33 11.10
C GLU A 49 16.78 2.80 11.18
N GLY A 50 15.91 3.24 10.27
CA GLY A 50 15.41 4.62 10.21
C GLY A 50 16.42 5.59 9.61
N LEU A 51 17.36 5.05 8.83
CA LEU A 51 18.34 5.82 8.08
C LEU A 51 17.72 6.47 6.83
N ILE A 52 16.42 6.31 6.62
CA ILE A 52 15.67 7.08 5.63
C ILE A 52 15.47 8.49 6.17
N PRO A 53 15.97 9.53 5.48
CA PRO A 53 15.77 10.90 5.91
C PRO A 53 14.27 11.22 6.01
N ASN A 54 13.80 11.49 7.23
CA ASN A 54 12.37 11.72 7.49
C ASN A 54 11.84 12.99 6.79
N ASN A 55 12.74 13.91 6.47
CA ASN A 55 12.47 15.10 5.66
C ASN A 55 12.09 14.76 4.21
N LEU A 56 12.73 13.76 3.57
CA LEU A 56 12.35 13.28 2.25
C LEU A 56 10.95 12.67 2.29
N PHE A 57 10.69 11.88 3.34
CA PHE A 57 9.39 11.29 3.53
C PHE A 57 8.33 12.38 3.71
N ASN A 58 8.56 13.44 4.48
CA ASN A 58 7.57 14.50 4.70
C ASN A 58 7.54 15.63 3.66
N SER A 59 8.44 15.62 2.66
CA SER A 59 8.53 16.68 1.68
C SER A 59 7.24 16.85 0.86
N ARG A 60 6.98 18.09 0.45
CA ARG A 60 5.89 18.41 -0.50
C ARG A 60 6.25 18.03 -1.93
N ASP A 61 7.53 17.99 -2.25
CA ASP A 61 8.06 17.68 -3.59
C ASP A 61 7.94 16.19 -3.93
N PHE A 62 7.84 15.35 -2.90
CA PHE A 62 7.62 13.91 -3.02
C PHE A 62 6.18 13.58 -2.59
N PRO A 63 5.19 13.74 -3.47
CA PRO A 63 3.81 13.39 -3.16
C PRO A 63 3.70 11.88 -2.89
N ARG A 64 2.74 11.51 -2.03
CA ARG A 64 2.42 10.10 -1.79
C ARG A 64 1.97 9.44 -3.09
N VAL A 65 2.18 8.14 -3.24
CA VAL A 65 1.67 7.34 -4.38
C VAL A 65 0.17 7.55 -4.60
N SER A 66 -0.63 7.66 -3.54
CA SER A 66 -2.08 7.97 -3.63
C SER A 66 -2.40 9.36 -4.19
N GLN A 67 -1.42 10.26 -4.20
CA GLN A 67 -1.52 11.61 -4.75
C GLN A 67 -0.92 11.71 -6.16
N PHE A 68 -0.30 10.65 -6.69
CA PHE A 68 0.09 10.60 -8.09
C PHE A 68 -1.18 10.60 -8.94
N LYS A 69 -1.50 11.78 -9.49
CA LYS A 69 -2.54 11.95 -10.50
C LYS A 69 -1.86 12.04 -11.86
N ILE A 70 -2.36 11.31 -12.84
CA ILE A 70 -1.96 11.52 -14.23
C ILE A 70 -2.54 12.89 -14.64
N LYS A 71 -1.67 13.90 -14.76
CA LYS A 71 -2.05 15.25 -15.19
C LYS A 71 -2.11 15.32 -16.72
N GLY A 72 -2.80 16.32 -17.26
CA GLY A 72 -2.90 16.55 -18.71
C GLY A 72 -3.94 15.69 -19.44
N ILE A 73 -4.67 14.82 -18.74
CA ILE A 73 -5.73 14.00 -19.33
C ILE A 73 -7.09 14.62 -19.03
N LYS A 74 -7.87 14.89 -20.09
CA LYS A 74 -9.26 15.37 -19.97
C LYS A 74 -10.13 14.32 -19.27
N SER A 75 -11.03 14.73 -18.38
CA SER A 75 -11.96 13.85 -17.67
C SER A 75 -12.80 12.98 -18.63
N ALA A 76 -13.22 13.54 -19.77
CA ALA A 76 -13.92 12.82 -20.81
C ALA A 76 -13.11 11.65 -21.39
N PHE A 77 -11.80 11.83 -21.57
CA PHE A 77 -10.90 10.77 -22.03
C PHE A 77 -10.79 9.67 -20.98
N ILE A 78 -10.62 10.01 -19.69
CA ILE A 78 -10.54 9.01 -18.61
C ILE A 78 -11.80 8.12 -18.61
N ARG A 79 -12.98 8.72 -18.75
CA ARG A 79 -14.26 7.99 -18.80
C ARG A 79 -14.34 7.07 -20.02
N SER A 80 -13.92 7.55 -21.20
CA SER A 80 -13.90 6.77 -22.44
C SER A 80 -12.90 5.61 -22.35
N PHE A 81 -11.68 5.90 -21.90
CA PHE A 81 -10.60 4.93 -21.73
C PHE A 81 -10.96 3.83 -20.73
N SER A 82 -11.56 4.17 -19.60
CA SER A 82 -12.06 3.19 -18.63
C SER A 82 -13.09 2.22 -19.25
N LYS A 83 -14.02 2.73 -20.07
CA LYS A 83 -14.97 1.88 -20.82
C LYS A 83 -14.27 0.96 -21.82
N ASN A 84 -13.23 1.45 -22.50
CA ASN A 84 -12.45 0.63 -23.44
C ASN A 84 -11.67 -0.48 -22.73
N LEU A 85 -11.09 -0.20 -21.56
CA LEU A 85 -10.43 -1.22 -20.74
C LEU A 85 -11.42 -2.30 -20.26
N LEU A 86 -12.64 -1.91 -19.89
CA LEU A 86 -13.69 -2.84 -19.50
C LEU A 86 -14.13 -3.71 -20.70
N ARG A 87 -14.40 -3.09 -21.85
CA ARG A 87 -14.81 -3.78 -23.08
C ARG A 87 -13.75 -4.75 -23.60
N SER A 88 -12.48 -4.36 -23.50
CA SER A 88 -11.36 -5.23 -23.88
C SER A 88 -11.04 -6.32 -22.86
N GLY A 89 -11.76 -6.40 -21.74
CA GLY A 89 -11.53 -7.40 -20.69
C GLY A 89 -10.25 -7.19 -19.87
N LYS A 90 -9.51 -6.10 -20.09
CA LYS A 90 -8.27 -5.78 -19.36
C LYS A 90 -8.51 -5.44 -17.90
N ILE A 91 -9.69 -4.90 -17.59
CA ILE A 91 -10.14 -4.68 -16.21
C ILE A 91 -11.55 -5.22 -16.04
N ARG A 92 -11.91 -5.63 -14.83
CA ARG A 92 -13.26 -6.07 -14.47
C ARG A 92 -13.91 -5.05 -13.54
N TYR A 93 -15.15 -4.69 -13.84
CA TYR A 93 -15.95 -3.82 -12.97
C TYR A 93 -16.58 -4.66 -11.87
N HIS A 94 -16.34 -4.28 -10.62
CA HIS A 94 -17.00 -4.84 -9.45
C HIS A 94 -18.00 -3.82 -8.91
N ASN A 95 -19.28 -4.05 -9.17
CA ASN A 95 -20.36 -3.21 -8.64
C ASN A 95 -20.57 -3.41 -7.13
N SER A 96 -21.44 -2.60 -6.52
CA SER A 96 -21.79 -2.68 -5.09
C SER A 96 -22.26 -4.07 -4.63
N ASN A 97 -22.79 -4.89 -5.53
CA ASN A 97 -23.25 -6.24 -5.23
C ASN A 97 -22.13 -7.28 -5.20
N SER A 98 -20.93 -6.92 -5.69
CA SER A 98 -19.77 -7.80 -5.73
C SER A 98 -19.21 -8.08 -4.33
N LYS A 99 -18.50 -9.21 -4.21
CA LYS A 99 -17.90 -9.65 -2.94
C LYS A 99 -16.96 -8.61 -2.32
N LEU A 100 -16.14 -7.95 -3.14
CA LEU A 100 -15.12 -7.01 -2.66
C LEU A 100 -15.72 -5.74 -2.02
N PRO A 101 -16.65 -5.00 -2.67
CA PRO A 101 -17.33 -3.88 -2.02
C PRO A 101 -18.10 -4.27 -0.77
N LYS A 102 -18.80 -5.41 -0.78
CA LYS A 102 -19.50 -5.94 0.41
C LYS A 102 -18.54 -6.22 1.57
N TYR A 103 -17.38 -6.79 1.28
CA TYR A 103 -16.36 -7.06 2.29
C TYR A 103 -15.80 -5.75 2.88
N ALA A 104 -15.47 -4.77 2.04
CA ALA A 104 -15.01 -3.46 2.49
C ALA A 104 -16.07 -2.75 3.36
N GLN A 105 -17.34 -2.81 2.97
CA GLN A 105 -18.44 -2.26 3.75
C GLN A 105 -18.58 -2.96 5.11
N LYS A 106 -18.49 -4.30 5.15
CA LYS A 106 -18.52 -5.07 6.40
C LYS A 106 -17.40 -4.67 7.36
N VAL A 107 -16.18 -4.51 6.84
CA VAL A 107 -15.02 -4.04 7.63
C VAL A 107 -15.29 -2.65 8.23
N PHE A 108 -15.82 -1.75 7.42
CA PHE A 108 -16.17 -0.40 7.87
C PHE A 108 -17.29 -0.38 8.91
N ASP A 109 -18.31 -1.23 8.75
CA ASP A 109 -19.41 -1.31 9.70
C ASP A 109 -18.95 -1.93 11.04
N ILE A 110 -18.05 -2.92 11.01
CA ILE A 110 -17.39 -3.44 12.21
C ILE A 110 -16.59 -2.34 12.90
N TYR A 111 -15.83 -1.54 12.14
CA TYR A 111 -15.07 -0.41 12.69
C TYR A 111 -15.99 0.60 13.40
N ARG A 112 -17.11 0.99 12.77
CA ARG A 112 -18.08 1.90 13.39
C ARG A 112 -18.74 1.31 14.64
N LYS A 113 -19.12 0.03 14.61
CA LYS A 113 -19.73 -0.66 15.76
C LYS A 113 -18.82 -0.71 16.99
N ASN A 114 -17.50 -0.78 16.77
CA ASN A 114 -16.52 -0.82 17.86
C ASN A 114 -16.19 0.58 18.44
N ASN A 115 -16.91 1.64 18.05
CA ASN A 115 -16.72 3.01 18.55
C ASN A 115 -15.26 3.50 18.47
N PHE A 116 -14.52 3.10 17.44
CA PHE A 116 -13.22 3.71 17.17
C PHE A 116 -13.47 5.19 16.81
N MET A 117 -13.15 6.08 17.75
CA MET A 117 -13.43 7.53 17.69
C MET A 117 -12.66 8.29 16.58
N SER A 118 -11.88 7.61 15.73
CA SER A 118 -11.03 8.23 14.73
C SER A 118 -11.48 7.94 13.29
N ILE A 119 -10.95 8.70 12.33
CA ILE A 119 -11.04 8.32 10.91
C ILE A 119 -10.15 7.08 10.73
N PRO A 120 -10.63 6.00 10.09
CA PRO A 120 -9.84 4.80 9.91
C PRO A 120 -8.54 5.14 9.16
N GLY A 121 -7.41 4.89 9.81
CA GLY A 121 -6.08 5.05 9.22
C GLY A 121 -5.72 3.90 8.27
N HIS A 122 -4.45 3.85 7.86
CA HIS A 122 -3.92 2.70 7.10
C HIS A 122 -3.62 1.47 7.98
N ASP A 123 -3.82 1.57 9.29
CA ASP A 123 -3.69 0.42 10.17
C ASP A 123 -4.77 -0.62 9.85
N PRO A 124 -4.41 -1.91 9.77
CA PRO A 124 -5.36 -2.94 9.40
C PRO A 124 -6.49 -3.03 10.42
N ILE A 125 -7.70 -2.65 10.00
CA ILE A 125 -8.97 -2.96 10.70
C ILE A 125 -9.13 -4.49 10.87
N LEU A 126 -8.40 -5.26 10.08
CA LEU A 126 -8.35 -6.73 10.07
C LEU A 126 -7.82 -7.40 11.34
N LYS A 127 -7.35 -6.67 12.36
CA LYS A 127 -6.99 -7.32 13.64
C LYS A 127 -8.22 -7.82 14.41
N ASN A 128 -9.42 -7.35 14.07
CA ASN A 128 -10.67 -7.67 14.74
C ASN A 128 -11.71 -8.34 13.81
N ILE A 129 -11.27 -8.99 12.72
CA ILE A 129 -12.13 -9.76 11.81
C ILE A 129 -11.76 -11.23 11.90
#